data_AF-A0A523LNZ7-F1
#
_entry.id   AF-A0A523LNZ7-F1
#
_cell.length_a   1.000
_cell.length_b   1.000
_cell.length_c   1.000
_cell.angle_alpha   90.00
_cell.angle_beta   90.00
_cell.angle_gamma   90.00
#
_symmetry.space_group_name_H-M   'P 1'
#
loop_
_entity.id
_entity.type
_entity.pdbx_description
1 polymer ?
#
loop_
_entity_poly.entity_id
_entity_poly.type
_entity_poly.pdbx_seq_one_letter_code
_entity_poly.pdbx_strand_id
1 'polypeptide(L)'
;MGLRVSFELDDEDLKHFRLIMREARKAAARLAPEEIVASAEALLGQIQESRVPQFIRERLGQLKIMIQMLKDHEWRLPDSESTRVLNALAYFTEPEDLIPDHIPGVGFLDDAIMIELVVRELKHEIEA
;
A
#
# COMPACT_ATOMS: atom_id res chain seq x y z
N MET A 1 -22.50 -15.43 -6.08
CA MET A 1 -22.97 -14.41 -7.05
C MET A 1 -22.20 -13.14 -6.77
N GLY A 2 -21.62 -12.48 -7.79
CA GLY A 2 -20.84 -11.26 -7.63
C GLY A 2 -21.42 -10.14 -8.47
N LEU A 3 -21.52 -8.93 -7.91
CA LEU A 3 -21.87 -7.71 -8.64
C LEU A 3 -20.58 -6.93 -8.86
N ARG A 4 -20.29 -6.54 -10.11
CA ARG A 4 -19.19 -5.65 -10.43
C ARG A 4 -19.73 -4.23 -10.57
N VAL A 5 -19.20 -3.33 -9.75
CA VAL A 5 -19.40 -1.88 -9.85
C VAL A 5 -18.05 -1.28 -10.18
N SER A 6 -18.00 -0.43 -11.21
CA SER A 6 -16.78 0.25 -11.65
C SER A 6 -17.02 1.75 -11.66
N PHE A 7 -16.06 2.50 -11.14
CA PHE A 7 -16.00 3.95 -11.19
C PHE A 7 -14.57 4.38 -11.50
N GLU A 8 -14.42 5.55 -12.08
CA GLU A 8 -13.14 6.16 -12.41
C GLU A 8 -12.98 7.38 -11.52
N LEU A 9 -11.81 7.49 -10.88
CA LEU A 9 -11.43 8.66 -10.10
C LEU A 9 -10.57 9.54 -11.00
N ASP A 10 -10.96 10.81 -11.14
CA ASP A 10 -10.19 11.77 -11.92
C ASP A 10 -9.02 12.37 -11.11
N ASP A 11 -8.27 13.28 -11.72
CA ASP A 11 -7.13 13.92 -11.06
C ASP A 11 -7.52 14.77 -9.84
N GLU A 12 -8.74 15.31 -9.81
CA GLU A 12 -9.27 16.11 -8.71
C GLU A 12 -9.67 15.19 -7.55
N ASP A 13 -10.34 14.08 -7.83
CA ASP A 13 -10.68 13.03 -6.85
C ASP A 13 -9.43 12.44 -6.18
N LEU A 14 -8.35 12.27 -6.98
CA LEU A 14 -7.09 11.71 -6.50
C LEU A 14 -6.21 12.71 -5.74
N LYS A 15 -6.58 14.00 -5.72
CA LYS A 15 -5.76 15.06 -5.12
C LYS A 15 -5.51 14.83 -3.63
N HIS A 16 -6.51 14.33 -2.91
CA HIS A 16 -6.38 14.07 -1.47
C HIS A 16 -5.47 12.86 -1.19
N PHE A 17 -5.65 11.76 -1.91
CA PHE A 17 -4.76 10.59 -1.84
C PHE A 17 -3.30 10.96 -2.14
N ARG A 18 -3.06 11.80 -3.15
CA ARG A 18 -1.72 12.31 -3.49
C ARG A 18 -1.12 13.19 -2.38
N LEU A 19 -1.95 13.93 -1.65
CA LEU A 19 -1.50 14.75 -0.51
C LEU A 19 -1.00 13.86 0.63
N ILE A 20 -1.78 12.84 0.99
CA ILE A 20 -1.44 11.85 2.03
C ILE A 20 -0.17 11.11 1.65
N MET A 21 -0.06 10.66 0.39
CA MET A 21 1.18 10.09 -0.13
C MET A 21 2.37 11.05 0.05
N ARG A 22 2.21 12.34 -0.19
CA ARG A 22 3.32 13.28 0.00
C ARG A 22 3.73 13.41 1.47
N GLU A 23 2.77 13.35 2.38
CA GLU A 23 3.00 13.49 3.82
C GLU A 23 3.67 12.26 4.41
N ALA A 24 3.17 11.07 4.09
CA ALA A 24 3.78 9.85 4.56
C ALA A 24 5.16 9.57 3.90
N ARG A 25 5.46 10.13 2.72
CA ARG A 25 6.83 10.14 2.14
C ARG A 25 7.80 10.92 3.05
N LYS A 26 7.33 12.03 3.62
CA LYS A 26 8.12 12.84 4.55
C LYS A 26 8.28 12.15 5.90
N ALA A 27 7.28 11.41 6.35
CA ALA A 27 7.36 10.58 7.55
C ALA A 27 8.35 9.43 7.34
N ALA A 28 8.21 8.67 6.24
CA ALA A 28 9.09 7.58 5.84
C ALA A 28 10.56 7.99 5.78
N ALA A 29 10.85 9.18 5.25
CA ALA A 29 12.21 9.72 5.17
C ALA A 29 12.90 9.92 6.54
N ARG A 30 12.15 9.83 7.65
CA ARG A 30 12.65 9.95 9.02
C ARG A 30 12.75 8.60 9.73
N LEU A 31 12.21 7.54 9.15
CA LEU A 31 12.20 6.19 9.71
C LEU A 31 13.32 5.36 9.10
N ALA A 32 13.81 4.38 9.86
CA ALA A 32 14.72 3.40 9.30
C ALA A 32 13.95 2.47 8.33
N PRO A 33 14.54 2.03 7.21
CA PRO A 33 13.92 1.07 6.29
C PRO A 33 13.36 -0.17 7.00
N GLU A 34 14.07 -0.66 8.01
CA GLU A 34 13.69 -1.82 8.80
C GLU A 34 12.43 -1.58 9.63
N GLU A 35 12.23 -0.35 10.14
CA GLU A 35 11.03 0.03 10.91
C GLU A 35 9.79 0.08 10.02
N ILE A 36 9.94 0.58 8.80
CA ILE A 36 8.85 0.63 7.80
C ILE A 36 8.43 -0.79 7.43
N VAL A 37 9.40 -1.65 7.11
CA VAL A 37 9.14 -3.05 6.77
C VAL A 37 8.49 -3.80 7.93
N ALA A 38 8.99 -3.61 9.16
CA ALA A 38 8.42 -4.25 10.34
C ALA A 38 6.97 -3.82 10.60
N SER A 39 6.67 -2.53 10.45
CA SER A 39 5.32 -1.98 10.60
C SER A 39 4.36 -2.56 9.55
N ALA A 40 4.83 -2.69 8.30
CA ALA A 40 4.02 -3.25 7.21
C ALA A 40 3.75 -4.75 7.41
N GLU A 41 4.74 -5.51 7.88
CA GLU A 41 4.56 -6.93 8.24
C GLU A 41 3.57 -7.10 9.40
N ALA A 42 3.64 -6.25 10.42
CA ALA A 42 2.72 -6.28 11.55
C ALA A 42 1.27 -6.02 11.11
N LEU A 43 1.06 -4.99 10.29
CA LEU A 43 -0.26 -4.64 9.78
C LEU A 43 -0.83 -5.73 8.85
N LEU A 44 -0.01 -6.30 7.97
CA LEU A 44 -0.40 -7.45 7.15
C LEU A 44 -0.80 -8.67 7.99
N GLY A 45 -0.13 -8.90 9.11
CA GLY A 45 -0.47 -9.95 10.07
C GLY A 45 -1.84 -9.73 10.71
N GLN A 46 -2.10 -8.52 11.21
CA GLN A 46 -3.38 -8.15 11.82
C GLN A 46 -4.55 -8.24 10.84
N ILE A 47 -4.34 -7.82 9.59
CA ILE A 47 -5.35 -7.87 8.55
C ILE A 47 -5.66 -9.32 8.13
N GLN A 48 -4.66 -10.23 8.11
CA GLN A 48 -4.91 -11.65 7.80
C GLN A 48 -5.79 -12.38 8.83
N GLU A 49 -5.77 -11.95 10.09
CA GLU A 49 -6.67 -12.47 11.13
C GLU A 49 -8.11 -11.97 10.97
N SER A 50 -8.28 -10.86 10.23
CA SER A 50 -9.57 -10.21 9.96
C SER A 50 -10.22 -10.77 8.68
N ARG A 51 -11.56 -10.81 8.63
CA ARG A 51 -12.29 -11.17 7.39
C ARG A 51 -12.26 -10.02 6.38
N VAL A 52 -11.09 -9.76 5.80
CA VAL A 52 -10.92 -8.76 4.74
C VAL A 52 -11.70 -9.17 3.49
N PRO A 53 -12.34 -8.21 2.79
CA PRO A 53 -12.96 -8.47 1.51
C PRO A 53 -11.99 -9.06 0.46
N GLN A 54 -12.53 -9.86 -0.46
CA GLN A 54 -11.75 -10.51 -1.52
C GLN A 54 -10.93 -9.51 -2.35
N PHE A 55 -11.48 -8.34 -2.64
CA PHE A 55 -10.84 -7.31 -3.49
C PHE A 55 -9.60 -6.67 -2.83
N ILE A 56 -9.48 -6.76 -1.51
CA ILE A 56 -8.30 -6.32 -0.76
C ILE A 56 -7.22 -7.39 -0.74
N ARG A 57 -7.61 -8.67 -0.62
CA ARG A 57 -6.66 -9.79 -0.54
C ARG A 57 -5.64 -9.82 -1.68
N GLU A 58 -6.07 -9.54 -2.90
CA GLU A 58 -5.17 -9.53 -4.07
C GLU A 58 -4.08 -8.45 -3.93
N ARG A 59 -4.46 -7.27 -3.43
CA ARG A 59 -3.57 -6.13 -3.20
C ARG A 59 -2.60 -6.38 -2.04
N LEU A 60 -3.07 -6.98 -0.96
CA LEU A 60 -2.21 -7.41 0.16
C LEU A 60 -1.15 -8.43 -0.30
N GLY A 61 -1.51 -9.29 -1.27
CA GLY A 61 -0.55 -10.20 -1.90
C GLY A 61 0.59 -9.45 -2.60
N GLN A 62 0.29 -8.35 -3.29
CA GLN A 62 1.31 -7.51 -3.94
C GLN A 62 2.22 -6.82 -2.92
N LEU A 63 1.66 -6.29 -1.82
CA LEU A 63 2.47 -5.72 -0.72
C LEU A 63 3.41 -6.75 -0.10
N LYS A 64 2.95 -8.00 0.08
CA LYS A 64 3.79 -9.08 0.60
C LYS A 64 4.99 -9.37 -0.32
N ILE A 65 4.78 -9.36 -1.63
CA ILE A 65 5.86 -9.54 -2.61
C ILE A 65 6.87 -8.38 -2.50
N MET A 66 6.38 -7.14 -2.41
CA MET A 66 7.22 -5.96 -2.25
C MET A 66 8.11 -6.02 -1.00
N ILE A 67 7.56 -6.46 0.14
CA ILE A 67 8.32 -6.68 1.37
C ILE A 67 9.40 -7.76 1.18
N GLN A 68 9.08 -8.85 0.48
CA GLN A 68 10.04 -9.90 0.19
C GLN A 68 11.19 -9.38 -0.68
N MET A 69 10.91 -8.55 -1.68
CA MET A 69 11.94 -7.95 -2.55
C MET A 69 12.89 -7.04 -1.76
N LEU A 70 12.39 -6.27 -0.78
CA LEU A 70 13.25 -5.44 0.08
C LEU A 70 14.15 -6.26 1.01
N LYS A 71 13.70 -7.46 1.42
CA LYS A 71 14.42 -8.34 2.35
C LYS A 71 15.39 -9.28 1.64
N ASP A 72 15.31 -9.38 0.31
CA ASP A 72 16.19 -10.23 -0.46
C ASP A 72 17.61 -9.62 -0.53
N HIS A 73 18.54 -10.23 0.20
CA HIS A 73 19.94 -9.81 0.20
C HIS A 73 20.72 -10.35 -1.01
N GLU A 74 20.25 -11.41 -1.65
CA GLU A 74 20.85 -11.98 -2.86
C GLU A 74 20.43 -11.18 -4.10
N TRP A 75 19.20 -10.66 -4.10
CA TRP A 75 18.64 -9.81 -5.16
C TRP A 75 18.30 -8.41 -4.63
N ARG A 76 19.34 -7.62 -4.36
CA ARG A 76 19.15 -6.23 -3.89
C ARG A 76 18.54 -5.36 -4.98
N LEU A 77 17.37 -4.81 -4.68
CA LEU A 77 16.76 -3.76 -5.48
C LEU A 77 17.69 -2.54 -5.57
N PRO A 78 17.77 -1.88 -6.74
CA PRO A 78 18.41 -0.58 -6.87
C PRO A 78 17.88 0.42 -5.85
N ASP A 79 18.72 1.32 -5.35
CA ASP A 79 18.36 2.30 -4.31
C ASP A 79 17.09 3.10 -4.66
N SER A 80 16.92 3.46 -5.93
CA SER A 80 15.74 4.18 -6.41
C SER A 80 14.46 3.36 -6.29
N GLU A 81 14.52 2.05 -6.54
CA GLU A 81 13.38 1.14 -6.45
C GLU A 81 13.08 0.81 -5.00
N SER A 82 14.12 0.48 -4.21
CA SER A 82 14.02 0.28 -2.76
C SER A 82 13.36 1.47 -2.08
N THR A 83 13.77 2.69 -2.42
CA THR A 83 13.17 3.93 -1.87
C THR A 83 11.70 4.05 -2.22
N ARG A 84 11.29 3.70 -3.44
CA ARG A 84 9.87 3.75 -3.85
C ARG A 84 9.05 2.70 -3.10
N VAL A 85 9.56 1.48 -2.95
CA VAL A 85 8.88 0.42 -2.20
C VAL A 85 8.79 0.78 -0.71
N LEU A 86 9.83 1.37 -0.13
CA LEU A 86 9.77 1.86 1.26
C LEU A 86 8.73 2.96 1.44
N ASN A 87 8.66 3.92 0.52
CA ASN A 87 7.62 4.95 0.54
C ASN A 87 6.22 4.35 0.46
N ALA A 88 6.04 3.37 -0.43
CA ALA A 88 4.80 2.62 -0.59
C ALA A 88 4.35 1.91 0.70
N LEU A 89 5.29 1.23 1.37
CA LEU A 89 5.00 0.55 2.63
C LEU A 89 4.73 1.53 3.77
N ALA A 90 5.43 2.65 3.82
CA ALA A 90 5.18 3.68 4.81
C ALA A 90 3.75 4.25 4.70
N TYR A 91 3.21 4.37 3.49
CA TYR A 91 1.81 4.74 3.27
C TYR A 91 0.84 3.74 3.84
N PHE A 92 1.08 2.47 3.54
CA PHE A 92 0.24 1.40 4.02
C PHE A 92 0.22 1.33 5.56
N THR A 93 1.30 1.75 6.21
CA THR A 93 1.43 1.74 7.68
C THR A 93 0.98 3.04 8.36
N GLU A 94 0.55 4.05 7.60
CA GLU A 94 0.08 5.32 8.18
C GLU A 94 -1.31 5.09 8.83
N PRO A 95 -1.54 5.54 10.07
CA PRO A 95 -2.72 5.17 10.85
C PRO A 95 -3.95 6.07 10.61
N GLU A 96 -3.91 7.00 9.65
CA GLU A 96 -5.09 7.82 9.30
C GLU A 96 -5.88 7.21 8.15
N ASP A 97 -6.88 6.40 8.51
CA ASP A 97 -7.88 5.89 7.55
C ASP A 97 -8.79 7.03 7.08
N LEU A 98 -8.99 7.14 5.75
CA LEU A 98 -9.99 8.06 5.20
C LEU A 98 -11.40 7.52 5.38
N ILE A 99 -11.53 6.20 5.36
CA ILE A 99 -12.78 5.50 5.59
C ILE A 99 -12.59 4.61 6.82
N PRO A 100 -13.38 4.78 7.88
CA PRO A 100 -13.25 3.92 9.05
C PRO A 100 -13.46 2.43 8.70
N ASP A 101 -12.50 1.58 9.07
CA ASP A 101 -12.50 0.12 8.85
C ASP A 101 -13.79 -0.61 9.25
N HIS A 102 -14.44 -0.12 10.30
CA HIS A 102 -15.65 -0.74 10.83
C HIS A 102 -16.88 -0.55 9.92
N ILE A 103 -16.81 0.26 8.87
CA ILE A 103 -17.91 0.47 7.94
C ILE A 103 -18.08 -0.76 7.04
N PRO A 104 -19.21 -1.49 7.12
CA PRO A 104 -19.39 -2.73 6.36
C PRO A 104 -19.29 -2.52 4.85
N GLY A 105 -18.40 -3.28 4.20
CA GLY A 105 -18.28 -3.35 2.74
C GLY A 105 -17.46 -2.24 2.08
N VAL A 106 -17.27 -1.09 2.74
CA VAL A 106 -16.53 0.06 2.18
C VAL A 106 -15.36 0.53 3.03
N GLY A 107 -15.23 0.07 4.28
CA GLY A 107 -14.19 0.48 5.23
C GLY A 107 -12.77 0.45 4.66
N PHE A 108 -12.46 -0.54 3.82
CA PHE A 108 -11.12 -0.72 3.22
C PHE A 108 -10.99 -0.17 1.79
N LEU A 109 -11.96 0.61 1.32
CA LEU A 109 -11.98 1.02 -0.10
C LEU A 109 -10.83 1.99 -0.42
N ASP A 110 -10.52 2.89 0.50
CA ASP A 110 -9.40 3.81 0.43
C ASP A 110 -8.05 3.08 0.46
N ASP A 111 -7.87 2.04 1.27
CA ASP A 111 -6.68 1.17 1.21
C ASP A 111 -6.50 0.57 -0.18
N ALA A 112 -7.60 0.08 -0.78
CA ALA A 112 -7.58 -0.48 -2.12
C ALA A 112 -7.09 0.54 -3.15
N ILE A 113 -7.58 1.78 -3.05
CA ILE A 113 -7.18 2.89 -3.92
C ILE A 113 -5.71 3.24 -3.69
N MET A 114 -5.28 3.35 -2.44
CA MET A 114 -3.91 3.69 -2.06
C MET A 114 -2.91 2.64 -2.57
N ILE A 115 -3.19 1.35 -2.36
CA ILE A 115 -2.33 0.28 -2.88
C ILE A 115 -2.33 0.29 -4.42
N GLU A 116 -3.45 0.57 -5.08
CA GLU A 116 -3.48 0.71 -6.55
C GLU A 116 -2.57 1.83 -7.05
N LEU A 117 -2.64 3.00 -6.42
CA LEU A 117 -1.82 4.15 -6.80
C LEU A 117 -0.33 3.84 -6.66
N VAL A 118 0.04 3.20 -5.55
CA VAL A 118 1.38 2.71 -5.29
C VAL A 118 1.85 1.72 -6.35
N VAL A 119 1.03 0.70 -6.65
CA VAL A 119 1.37 -0.33 -7.64
C VAL A 119 1.53 0.28 -9.03
N ARG A 120 0.70 1.27 -9.38
CA ARG A 120 0.82 2.00 -10.66
C ARG A 120 2.09 2.84 -10.74
N GLU A 121 2.50 3.49 -9.64
CA GLU A 121 3.79 4.20 -9.58
C GLU A 121 4.99 3.24 -9.70
N LEU A 122 4.85 1.98 -9.27
CA LEU A 122 5.87 0.93 -9.29
C LEU A 122 5.80 0.02 -10.52
N LYS A 123 4.81 0.22 -11.42
CA LYS A 123 4.54 -0.70 -12.52
C LYS A 123 5.70 -0.82 -13.50
N HIS A 124 6.49 0.25 -13.68
CA HIS A 124 7.64 0.23 -14.59
C HIS A 124 8.80 -0.63 -14.05
N GLU A 125 8.81 -0.91 -12.75
CA GLU A 125 9.84 -1.66 -12.04
C GLU A 125 9.45 -3.12 -11.81
N ILE A 126 8.15 -3.42 -11.65
CA ILE A 126 7.64 -4.78 -11.45
C ILE A 126 7.58 -5.58 -12.77
N GLU A 127 7.43 -4.90 -13.91
CA GLU A 127 7.34 -5.53 -15.25
C GLU A 127 8.68 -5.59 -16.00
N ALA A 128 9.79 -5.10 -15.40
CA ALA A 128 11.14 -5.10 -15.97
C ALA A 128 11.91 -6.39 -15.63
#